data_AF-A0A1C5PJE2-F1
#
_entry.id   AF-A0A1C5PJE2-F1
#
_cell.length_a   1.000
_cell.length_b   1.000
_cell.length_c   1.000
_cell.angle_alpha   90.00
_cell.angle_beta   90.00
_cell.angle_gamma   90.00
#
_symmetry.space_group_name_H-M   'P 1'
#
loop_
_entity.id
_entity.type
_entity.pdbx_description
1 polymer ?
#
loop_
_entity_poly.entity_id
_entity_poly.type
_entity_poly.pdbx_seq_one_letter_code
_entity_poly.pdbx_strand_id
1 'polypeptide(L)'
;MRFFLVFVLISLVNGIGAENLRLWYSNPAKNWWEALPVGNSHIGAMVYGGIDHEEIQLNEETFWSGSPYNNDKSGASRYLGDVRELIFQGRNAEARKLLDENFFTGNHGMRYLTLGSLLIDFSGVDNVKNYYRELNLDDATAVTGFTVDGIKYKRTVFSSFSGNVVVIML
;
A
#
# COMPACT_ATOMS: atom_id res chain seq x y z
N MET A 1 -6.80 6.92 -71.21
CA MET A 1 -6.32 5.72 -70.51
C MET A 1 -6.06 6.09 -69.06
N ARG A 2 -6.96 5.65 -68.16
CA ARG A 2 -6.90 5.56 -66.69
C ARG A 2 -6.30 6.72 -65.86
N PHE A 3 -7.19 7.52 -65.27
CA PHE A 3 -6.96 8.27 -64.02
C PHE A 3 -6.89 7.26 -62.85
N PHE A 4 -5.84 7.33 -62.03
CA PHE A 4 -5.76 6.59 -60.76
C PHE A 4 -5.94 7.60 -59.62
N LEU A 5 -7.13 7.59 -59.02
CA LEU A 5 -7.41 8.31 -57.77
C LEU A 5 -6.92 7.42 -56.61
N VAL A 6 -5.89 7.86 -55.89
CA VAL A 6 -5.47 7.21 -54.65
C VAL A 6 -6.21 7.87 -53.49
N PHE A 7 -7.25 7.21 -52.99
CA PHE A 7 -7.88 7.56 -51.72
C PHE A 7 -6.99 7.05 -50.58
N VAL A 8 -6.30 7.96 -49.89
CA VAL A 8 -5.65 7.63 -48.61
C VAL A 8 -6.72 7.73 -47.52
N LEU A 9 -7.21 6.57 -47.07
CA LEU A 9 -8.00 6.46 -45.84
C LEU A 9 -7.04 6.70 -44.66
N ILE A 10 -7.07 7.89 -44.08
CA ILE A 10 -6.47 8.15 -42.77
C ILE A 10 -7.44 7.55 -41.75
N SER A 11 -7.15 6.33 -41.30
CA SER A 11 -7.81 5.73 -40.15
C SER A 11 -7.45 6.57 -38.92
N LEU A 12 -8.41 7.34 -38.40
CA LEU A 12 -8.34 7.91 -37.06
C LEU A 12 -8.34 6.75 -36.06
N VAL A 13 -7.15 6.29 -35.68
CA VAL A 13 -6.98 5.44 -34.52
C VAL A 13 -7.20 6.35 -33.31
N ASN A 14 -8.45 6.47 -32.87
CA ASN A 14 -8.73 6.94 -31.52
C ASN A 14 -8.14 5.87 -30.60
N GLY A 15 -6.93 6.11 -30.08
CA GLY A 15 -6.38 5.30 -29.02
C GLY A 15 -7.36 5.34 -27.87
N ILE A 16 -8.00 4.22 -27.57
CA ILE A 16 -8.78 4.05 -26.35
C ILE A 16 -7.75 3.98 -25.23
N GLY A 17 -7.27 5.13 -24.77
CA GLY A 17 -6.59 5.25 -23.50
C GLY A 17 -7.62 5.09 -22.40
N ALA A 18 -7.29 4.36 -21.34
CA ALA A 18 -8.07 4.43 -20.12
C ALA A 18 -7.88 5.83 -19.51
N GLU A 19 -8.71 6.78 -19.92
CA GLU A 19 -8.72 8.12 -19.30
C GLU A 19 -9.32 8.02 -17.89
N ASN A 20 -8.70 8.69 -16.92
CA ASN A 20 -9.09 8.73 -15.50
C ASN A 20 -8.96 7.38 -14.76
N LEU A 21 -7.72 6.97 -14.48
CA LEU A 21 -7.46 5.76 -13.69
C LEU A 21 -7.75 6.02 -12.20
N ARG A 22 -8.96 5.68 -11.76
CA ARG A 22 -9.41 5.95 -10.39
C ARG A 22 -10.08 4.74 -9.74
N LEU A 23 -9.83 4.57 -8.45
CA LEU A 23 -10.65 3.74 -7.57
C LEU A 23 -11.58 4.67 -6.80
N TRP A 24 -12.89 4.48 -6.87
CA TRP A 24 -13.84 5.40 -6.23
C TRP A 24 -14.97 4.69 -5.50
N TYR A 25 -15.52 5.37 -4.49
CA TYR A 25 -16.53 4.85 -3.58
C TYR A 25 -17.53 5.94 -3.19
N SER A 26 -18.78 5.54 -2.97
CA SER A 26 -19.87 6.43 -2.54
C SER A 26 -20.10 6.44 -1.03
N ASN A 27 -19.21 5.82 -0.24
CA ASN A 27 -19.29 5.78 1.23
C ASN A 27 -17.87 5.82 1.85
N PRO A 28 -17.74 6.33 3.08
CA PRO A 28 -16.51 6.21 3.87
C PRO A 28 -16.09 4.75 4.07
N ALA A 29 -14.79 4.52 4.27
CA ALA A 29 -14.27 3.22 4.65
C ALA A 29 -14.78 2.83 6.05
N LYS A 30 -15.26 1.59 6.20
CA LYS A 30 -15.68 1.03 7.50
C LYS A 30 -14.56 0.28 8.22
N ASN A 31 -13.53 -0.11 7.48
CA ASN A 31 -12.39 -0.88 7.95
C ASN A 31 -11.16 -0.60 7.09
N TRP A 32 -10.00 -1.02 7.56
CA TRP A 32 -8.70 -0.74 6.94
C TRP A 32 -8.60 -1.21 5.48
N TRP A 33 -9.24 -2.33 5.12
CA TRP A 33 -9.20 -2.88 3.76
C TRP A 33 -9.95 -2.04 2.72
N GLU A 34 -10.83 -1.15 3.19
CA GLU A 34 -11.56 -0.21 2.35
C GLU A 34 -10.85 1.16 2.26
N ALA A 35 -9.87 1.44 3.12
CA ALA A 35 -9.14 2.71 3.12
C ALA A 35 -8.21 2.81 1.90
N LEU A 36 -7.95 4.04 1.46
CA LEU A 36 -7.19 4.31 0.24
C LEU A 36 -5.70 4.57 0.57
N PRO A 37 -4.75 3.81 -0.02
CA PRO A 37 -3.34 4.02 0.22
C PRO A 37 -2.79 5.21 -0.56
N VAL A 38 -1.98 6.04 0.10
CA VAL A 38 -1.06 7.00 -0.52
C VAL A 38 0.32 6.83 0.10
N GLY A 39 1.39 7.09 -0.65
CA GLY A 39 2.75 6.91 -0.14
C GLY A 39 3.84 7.48 -1.04
N ASN A 40 4.98 7.79 -0.44
CA ASN A 40 6.15 8.36 -1.13
C ASN A 40 7.40 7.47 -0.99
N SER A 41 7.21 6.16 -0.92
CA SER A 41 8.21 5.16 -0.49
C SER A 41 8.47 5.15 1.02
N HIS A 42 8.80 6.31 1.60
CA HIS A 42 9.24 6.40 3.00
C HIS A 42 8.06 6.47 3.98
N ILE A 43 7.07 7.32 3.71
CA ILE A 43 5.88 7.54 4.53
C ILE A 43 4.64 7.13 3.74
N GLY A 44 3.85 6.23 4.33
CA GLY A 44 2.58 5.74 3.82
C GLY A 44 1.41 6.19 4.69
N ALA A 45 0.24 6.33 4.08
CA ALA A 45 -1.00 6.61 4.78
C ALA A 45 -2.18 5.86 4.17
N MET A 46 -3.08 5.37 5.03
CA MET A 46 -4.36 4.77 4.65
C MET A 46 -5.49 5.74 5.00
N VAL A 47 -6.19 6.25 4.00
CA VAL A 47 -7.17 7.34 4.13
C VAL A 47 -8.59 6.77 4.15
N TYR A 48 -9.33 6.98 5.24
CA TYR A 48 -10.65 6.38 5.43
C TYR A 48 -11.77 7.16 4.72
N GLY A 49 -11.66 8.49 4.67
CA GLY A 49 -12.67 9.36 4.06
C GLY A 49 -13.85 9.65 5.00
N GLY A 50 -13.71 9.52 6.32
CA GLY A 50 -14.82 9.70 7.26
C GLY A 50 -15.33 11.15 7.34
N ILE A 51 -16.63 11.37 7.56
CA ILE A 51 -17.24 12.70 7.35
C ILE A 51 -16.99 13.62 8.56
N ASP A 52 -17.58 13.26 9.69
CA ASP A 52 -17.42 13.88 11.01
C ASP A 52 -16.16 13.39 11.71
N HIS A 53 -15.77 12.14 11.50
CA HIS A 53 -14.56 11.55 12.05
C HIS A 53 -13.68 10.98 10.93
N GLU A 54 -12.60 11.66 10.58
CA GLU A 54 -11.62 11.17 9.62
C GLU A 54 -10.49 10.42 10.34
N GLU A 55 -10.09 9.29 9.77
CA GLU A 55 -8.92 8.52 10.20
C GLU A 55 -7.92 8.43 9.05
N ILE A 56 -6.68 8.78 9.36
CA ILE A 56 -5.53 8.58 8.47
C ILE A 56 -4.51 7.75 9.24
N GLN A 57 -4.50 6.44 8.98
CA GLN A 57 -3.52 5.54 9.58
C GLN A 57 -2.16 5.71 8.88
N LEU A 58 -1.09 5.82 9.66
CA LEU A 58 0.24 6.20 9.20
C LEU A 58 1.23 5.05 9.32
N ASN A 59 2.14 4.99 8.36
CA ASN A 59 3.26 4.08 8.29
C ASN A 59 4.54 4.84 7.90
N GLU A 60 5.67 4.44 8.48
CA GLU A 60 7.01 4.87 8.06
C GLU A 60 7.84 3.59 7.82
N GLU A 61 8.59 3.51 6.72
CA GLU A 61 9.18 2.26 6.23
C GLU A 61 10.22 1.64 7.18
N THR A 62 10.86 2.46 8.03
CA THR A 62 11.89 2.03 8.98
C THR A 62 11.37 1.75 10.40
N PHE A 63 10.05 1.88 10.64
CA PHE A 63 9.46 1.61 11.96
C PHE A 63 9.20 0.11 12.19
N TRP A 64 10.23 -0.57 12.71
CA TRP A 64 10.22 -2.00 13.01
C TRP A 64 10.41 -2.28 14.50
N SER A 65 9.92 -3.43 14.96
CA SER A 65 10.19 -3.91 16.32
C SER A 65 11.64 -4.35 16.51
N GLY A 66 12.07 -4.45 17.76
CA GLY A 66 13.35 -5.08 18.10
C GLY A 66 14.55 -4.15 17.94
N SER A 67 15.72 -4.77 17.78
CA SER A 67 17.02 -4.10 17.80
C SER A 67 17.98 -4.83 16.85
N PRO A 68 19.16 -4.26 16.52
CA PRO A 68 20.18 -4.96 15.76
C PRO A 68 20.47 -6.35 16.36
N TYR A 69 20.33 -7.40 15.55
CA TYR A 69 20.55 -8.78 15.97
C TYR A 69 20.95 -9.65 14.76
N ASN A 70 21.48 -10.85 15.02
CA ASN A 70 21.67 -11.90 14.03
C ASN A 70 20.97 -13.18 14.49
N ASN A 71 20.62 -14.04 13.54
CA ASN A 71 20.08 -15.37 13.80
C ASN A 71 21.05 -16.48 13.38
N ASP A 72 22.34 -16.17 13.32
CA ASP A 72 23.39 -17.14 13.04
C ASP A 72 23.62 -18.04 14.26
N LYS A 73 23.35 -19.33 14.10
CA LYS A 73 23.62 -20.32 15.14
C LYS A 73 25.10 -20.70 15.13
N SER A 74 25.86 -20.26 16.14
CA SER A 74 27.28 -20.59 16.27
C SER A 74 27.51 -22.11 16.23
N GLY A 75 28.45 -22.54 15.39
CA GLY A 75 28.80 -23.95 15.22
C GLY A 75 27.94 -24.72 14.20
N ALA A 76 26.90 -24.14 13.62
CA ALA A 76 26.02 -24.80 12.65
C ALA A 76 26.78 -25.43 11.47
N SER A 77 27.81 -24.73 10.97
CA SER A 77 28.62 -25.19 9.83
C SER A 77 29.29 -26.55 10.04
N ARG A 78 29.53 -26.97 11.30
CA ARG A 78 30.11 -28.28 11.63
C ARG A 78 29.20 -29.44 11.23
N TYR A 79 27.89 -29.22 11.22
CA TYR A 79 26.88 -30.24 10.90
C TYR A 79 26.52 -30.26 9.41
N LEU A 80 27.02 -29.32 8.60
CA LEU A 80 26.65 -29.22 7.18
C LEU A 80 27.09 -30.44 6.36
N GLY A 81 28.20 -31.07 6.74
CA GLY A 81 28.66 -32.32 6.12
C GLY A 81 27.67 -33.46 6.34
N ASP A 82 27.34 -33.73 7.60
CA ASP A 82 26.43 -34.80 8.02
C ASP A 82 25.02 -34.60 7.43
N VAL A 83 24.52 -33.37 7.41
CA VAL A 83 23.23 -33.03 6.78
C VAL A 83 23.23 -33.42 5.30
N ARG A 84 24.29 -33.06 4.56
CA ARG A 84 24.39 -33.38 3.12
C ARG A 84 24.48 -34.89 2.89
N GLU A 85 25.24 -35.61 3.71
CA GLU A 85 25.34 -37.06 3.63
C GLU A 85 23.98 -37.74 3.83
N LEU A 86 23.24 -37.34 4.88
CA LEU A 86 21.89 -37.85 5.15
C LEU A 86 20.94 -37.62 3.96
N ILE A 87 21.00 -36.44 3.33
CA ILE A 87 20.21 -36.13 2.13
C ILE A 87 20.58 -37.05 0.96
N PHE A 88 21.88 -37.25 0.69
CA PHE A 88 22.32 -38.13 -0.40
C PHE A 88 21.97 -39.61 -0.17
N GLN A 89 21.84 -40.02 1.09
CA GLN A 89 21.34 -41.34 1.47
C GLN A 89 19.80 -41.46 1.44
N GLY A 90 19.08 -40.39 1.11
CA GLY A 90 17.61 -40.35 1.13
C GLY A 90 16.99 -40.24 2.53
N ARG A 91 17.79 -40.02 3.57
CA ARG A 91 17.40 -39.95 4.99
C ARG A 91 16.94 -38.55 5.39
N ASN A 92 15.95 -38.02 4.68
CA ASN A 92 15.51 -36.62 4.80
C ASN A 92 14.95 -36.23 6.18
N ALA A 93 14.25 -37.16 6.86
CA ALA A 93 13.70 -36.89 8.20
C ALA A 93 14.81 -36.66 9.24
N GLU A 94 15.89 -37.44 9.14
CA GLU A 94 17.04 -37.32 10.03
C GLU A 94 17.86 -36.06 9.71
N ALA A 95 18.02 -35.75 8.42
CA ALA A 95 18.65 -34.50 7.98
C ALA A 95 17.90 -33.27 8.50
N ARG A 96 16.56 -33.28 8.41
CA ARG A 96 15.71 -32.21 8.95
C ARG A 96 15.87 -32.05 10.46
N LYS A 97 15.84 -33.16 11.20
CA LYS A 97 16.05 -33.13 12.65
C LYS A 97 17.38 -32.47 13.01
N LEU A 98 18.46 -32.84 12.31
CA LEU A 98 19.78 -32.27 12.55
C LEU A 98 19.86 -30.77 12.22
N LEU A 99 19.17 -30.33 11.16
CA LEU A 99 19.01 -28.90 10.82
C LEU A 99 18.26 -28.14 11.92
N ASP A 100 17.08 -28.64 12.32
CA ASP A 100 16.20 -28.00 13.30
C ASP A 100 16.92 -27.81 14.66
N GLU A 101 17.76 -28.77 15.06
CA GLU A 101 18.54 -28.73 16.30
C GLU A 101 19.73 -27.76 16.25
N ASN A 102 20.33 -27.53 15.07
CA ASN A 102 21.67 -26.92 14.99
C ASN A 102 21.78 -25.65 14.13
N PHE A 103 20.77 -25.27 13.35
CA PHE A 103 20.86 -24.14 12.41
C PHE A 103 20.05 -22.91 12.79
N PHE A 104 19.18 -22.99 13.81
CA PHE A 104 18.27 -21.90 14.17
C PHE A 104 18.48 -21.39 15.61
N THR A 105 18.27 -20.09 15.81
CA THR A 105 18.40 -19.42 17.13
C THR A 105 17.05 -19.14 17.80
N GLY A 106 15.92 -19.45 17.14
CA GLY A 106 14.56 -19.24 17.63
C GLY A 106 13.92 -17.90 17.24
N ASN A 107 14.72 -16.91 16.83
CA ASN A 107 14.23 -15.63 16.31
C ASN A 107 14.11 -15.67 14.77
N HIS A 108 12.94 -15.31 14.25
CA HIS A 108 12.57 -15.51 12.83
C HIS A 108 12.27 -14.21 12.07
N GLY A 109 12.88 -13.09 12.48
CA GLY A 109 12.61 -11.78 11.90
C GLY A 109 11.90 -10.86 12.89
N MET A 110 12.13 -9.56 12.73
CA MET A 110 11.39 -8.53 13.44
C MET A 110 10.12 -8.15 12.67
N ARG A 111 9.13 -7.60 13.39
CA ARG A 111 7.83 -7.23 12.81
C ARG A 111 7.85 -5.77 12.37
N TYR A 112 7.25 -5.51 11.21
CA TYR A 112 6.89 -4.16 10.80
C TYR A 112 5.75 -3.64 11.69
N LEU A 113 5.77 -2.35 12.03
CA LEU A 113 4.81 -1.74 12.96
C LEU A 113 4.00 -0.63 12.27
N THR A 114 2.77 -0.44 12.74
CA THR A 114 2.01 0.78 12.45
C THR A 114 2.59 1.95 13.26
N LEU A 115 2.65 3.14 12.65
CA LEU A 115 3.05 4.35 13.37
C LEU A 115 1.91 4.89 14.24
N GLY A 116 0.67 4.49 13.95
CA GLY A 116 -0.55 4.96 14.61
C GLY A 116 -1.52 5.61 13.62
N SER A 117 -2.51 6.33 14.13
CA SER A 117 -3.50 7.04 13.31
C SER A 117 -3.60 8.50 13.71
N LEU A 118 -3.70 9.37 12.71
CA LEU A 118 -4.15 10.74 12.88
C LEU A 118 -5.69 10.75 12.79
N LEU A 119 -6.33 11.29 13.82
CA LEU A 119 -7.78 11.45 13.89
C LEU A 119 -8.13 12.92 13.76
N ILE A 120 -9.10 13.24 12.90
CA ILE A 120 -9.57 14.60 12.70
C ILE A 120 -11.09 14.63 12.86
N ASP A 121 -11.53 15.31 13.92
CA ASP A 121 -12.94 15.48 14.25
C ASP A 121 -13.48 16.80 13.69
N PHE A 122 -14.60 16.72 12.98
CA PHE A 122 -15.33 17.86 12.43
C PHE A 122 -16.71 17.94 13.08
N SER A 123 -17.10 19.15 13.49
CA SER A 123 -18.44 19.43 14.01
C SER A 123 -19.30 20.16 12.97
N GLY A 124 -20.62 20.06 13.11
CA GLY A 124 -21.57 20.75 12.22
C GLY A 124 -21.64 20.16 10.81
N VAL A 125 -21.31 18.89 10.64
CA VAL A 125 -21.36 18.17 9.35
C VAL A 125 -22.52 17.17 9.28
N ASP A 126 -23.70 17.60 9.75
CA ASP A 126 -24.94 16.80 9.71
C ASP A 126 -25.57 16.78 8.31
N ASN A 127 -26.51 15.85 8.07
CA ASN A 127 -27.32 15.79 6.83
C ASN A 127 -26.53 15.75 5.51
N VAL A 128 -25.43 14.99 5.50
CA VAL A 128 -24.49 14.90 4.38
C VAL A 128 -25.15 14.38 3.10
N LYS A 129 -24.83 15.01 1.98
CA LYS A 129 -25.27 14.62 0.63
C LYS A 129 -24.08 14.52 -0.32
N ASN A 130 -24.29 13.80 -1.42
CA ASN A 130 -23.35 13.71 -2.54
C ASN A 130 -21.93 13.29 -2.09
N TYR A 131 -21.84 12.35 -1.14
CA TYR A 131 -20.56 11.84 -0.70
C TYR A 131 -19.86 11.09 -1.83
N TYR A 132 -18.56 11.32 -1.95
CA TYR A 132 -17.68 10.68 -2.90
C TYR A 132 -16.26 10.62 -2.34
N ARG A 133 -15.56 9.51 -2.55
CA ARG A 133 -14.11 9.45 -2.37
C ARG A 133 -13.42 8.69 -3.49
N GLU A 134 -12.19 9.06 -3.80
CA GLU A 134 -11.38 8.43 -4.84
C GLU A 134 -9.90 8.35 -4.46
N LEU A 135 -9.20 7.38 -5.03
CA LEU A 135 -7.76 7.38 -5.22
C LEU A 135 -7.51 7.57 -6.71
N ASN A 136 -6.87 8.67 -7.06
CA ASN A 136 -6.47 8.97 -8.43
C ASN A 136 -5.05 8.45 -8.68
N LEU A 137 -4.92 7.50 -9.60
CA LEU A 137 -3.64 6.87 -9.94
C LEU A 137 -2.79 7.74 -10.87
N ASP A 138 -3.37 8.75 -11.52
CA ASP A 138 -2.65 9.64 -12.42
C ASP A 138 -1.82 10.70 -11.67
N ASP A 139 -2.26 11.11 -10.48
CA ASP A 139 -1.58 12.13 -9.66
C ASP A 139 -1.24 11.70 -8.22
N ALA A 140 -1.53 10.44 -7.87
CA ALA A 140 -1.26 9.84 -6.55
C ALA A 140 -1.94 10.57 -5.38
N THR A 141 -3.16 11.08 -5.59
CA THR A 141 -3.95 11.75 -4.55
C THR A 141 -5.20 10.97 -4.14
N ALA A 142 -5.50 10.99 -2.85
CA ALA A 142 -6.77 10.54 -2.30
C ALA A 142 -7.67 11.76 -2.05
N VAL A 143 -8.87 11.77 -2.62
CA VAL A 143 -9.83 12.88 -2.50
C VAL A 143 -11.09 12.38 -1.82
N THR A 144 -11.61 13.16 -0.87
CA THR A 144 -12.96 12.97 -0.30
C THR A 144 -13.76 14.25 -0.50
N GLY A 145 -15.00 14.14 -0.96
CA GLY A 145 -15.88 15.27 -1.17
C GLY A 145 -17.30 14.96 -0.75
N PHE A 146 -17.99 15.97 -0.20
CA PHE A 146 -19.38 15.86 0.21
C PHE A 146 -20.02 17.25 0.34
N THR A 147 -21.33 17.29 0.56
CA THR A 147 -22.09 18.54 0.73
C THR A 147 -22.86 18.51 2.05
N VAL A 148 -22.74 19.59 2.84
CA VAL A 148 -23.52 19.83 4.08
C VAL A 148 -24.20 21.18 3.92
N ASP A 149 -25.52 21.24 4.09
CA ASP A 149 -26.32 22.48 4.02
C ASP A 149 -26.03 23.37 2.77
N GLY A 150 -25.72 22.72 1.65
CA GLY A 150 -25.40 23.38 0.38
C GLY A 150 -23.92 23.78 0.21
N ILE A 151 -23.09 23.64 1.23
CA ILE A 151 -21.65 23.91 1.20
C ILE A 151 -20.90 22.64 0.78
N LYS A 152 -20.03 22.76 -0.22
CA LYS A 152 -19.17 21.66 -0.68
C LYS A 152 -17.87 21.62 0.12
N TYR A 153 -17.59 20.46 0.70
CA TYR A 153 -16.32 20.16 1.36
C TYR A 153 -15.49 19.27 0.43
N LYS A 154 -14.19 19.51 0.38
CA LYS A 154 -13.24 18.69 -0.39
C LYS A 154 -11.95 18.56 0.39
N ARG A 155 -11.60 17.32 0.74
CA ARG A 155 -10.30 16.98 1.32
C ARG A 155 -9.43 16.29 0.29
N THR A 156 -8.17 16.66 0.22
CA THR A 156 -7.16 16.00 -0.63
C THR A 156 -5.98 15.59 0.23
N VAL A 157 -5.62 14.32 0.19
CA VAL A 157 -4.55 13.72 0.97
C VAL A 157 -3.55 13.09 0.02
N PHE A 158 -2.26 13.36 0.22
CA PHE A 158 -1.19 12.72 -0.54
C PHE A 158 0.11 12.70 0.26
N SER A 159 1.00 11.77 -0.07
CA SER A 159 2.36 11.75 0.47
C SER A 159 3.30 12.37 -0.57
N SER A 160 3.87 13.53 -0.26
CA SER A 160 4.71 14.29 -1.17
C SER A 160 6.06 13.60 -1.38
N PHE A 161 6.37 13.23 -2.62
CA PHE A 161 7.67 12.65 -2.98
C PHE A 161 8.83 13.63 -2.79
N SER A 162 8.65 14.89 -3.19
CA SER A 162 9.69 15.92 -3.09
C SER A 162 9.79 16.54 -1.70
N GLY A 163 8.68 16.59 -0.96
CA GLY A 163 8.61 17.23 0.36
C GLY A 163 8.86 16.28 1.54
N ASN A 164 8.83 14.97 1.30
CA ASN A 164 8.90 13.93 2.33
C ASN A 164 7.93 14.15 3.51
N VAL A 165 6.68 14.50 3.20
CA VAL A 165 5.61 14.77 4.17
C VAL A 165 4.27 14.26 3.65
N VAL A 166 3.39 13.83 4.56
CA VAL A 166 1.96 13.65 4.25
C VAL A 166 1.27 14.99 4.36
N VAL A 167 0.55 15.38 3.30
CA VAL A 167 -0.18 16.64 3.21
C VAL A 167 -1.67 16.35 3.23
N ILE A 168 -2.40 17.14 4.01
CA ILE A 168 -3.86 17.11 4.10
C ILE A 168 -4.34 18.52 3.79
N MET A 169 -5.06 18.68 2.68
CA MET A 169 -5.71 19.93 2.28
C MET A 169 -7.20 19.80 2.56
N LEU A 170 -7.78 20.75 3.31
CA LEU A 170 -9.18 20.77 3.75
C LEU A 170 -9.99 21.86 3.07
#